data_AF-A0A4V2JUQ4-F1
#
_entry.id   AF-A0A4V2JUQ4-F1
#
_cell.length_a   1.000
_cell.length_b   1.000
_cell.length_c   1.000
_cell.angle_alpha   90.00
_cell.angle_beta   90.00
_cell.angle_gamma   90.00
#
_symmetry.space_group_name_H-M   'P 1'
#
loop_
_entity.id
_entity.type
_entity.pdbx_description
1 polymer ?
#
loop_
_entity_poly.entity_id
_entity_poly.type
_entity_poly.pdbx_seq_one_letter_code
_entity_poly.pdbx_strand_id
1 'polypeptide(L)'
;MADRARLLLDELMGKDRDSIHKITEEYSFNNTNICKYNLVSFCPFNILKNTKACSNTCKYTNHEEYYVSLYNKNGEKYRKKYEMEMLNLLKEFIFNMEIRKSKNQDILDEKNVNNYKSYESSNKSNNQTINVENVCDLKERISIAEKKMSEVLVNVKNLFMVNKVSEAYECLLFLDKIKFDSEKLYEKLDSNEQRKNLSVCEICGALINMKGIQSRLNNHFNGRMHKGFVKIRNVLADLLIKYESN
;
A
#
# COMPACT_ATOMS: atom_id res chain seq x y z
N MET A 1 -18.91 3.31 30.78
CA MET A 1 -19.86 2.59 29.90
C MET A 1 -21.07 3.46 29.53
N ALA A 2 -21.63 4.24 30.46
CA ALA A 2 -22.73 5.17 30.18
C ALA A 2 -22.42 6.22 29.08
N ASP A 3 -21.20 6.77 29.05
CA ASP A 3 -20.84 7.80 28.04
C ASP A 3 -20.78 7.26 26.61
N ARG A 4 -20.39 6.00 26.43
CA ARG A 4 -20.37 5.35 25.11
C ARG A 4 -21.79 5.10 24.60
N ALA A 5 -22.69 4.70 25.50
CA ALA A 5 -24.11 4.56 25.17
C ALA A 5 -24.73 5.92 24.86
N ARG A 6 -24.35 6.98 25.59
CA ARG A 6 -24.79 8.35 25.33
C ARG A 6 -24.34 8.82 23.94
N LEU A 7 -23.06 8.68 23.60
CA LEU A 7 -22.50 9.04 22.30
C LEU A 7 -23.20 8.32 21.14
N LEU A 8 -23.44 7.01 21.26
CA LEU A 8 -24.13 6.25 20.21
C LEU A 8 -25.57 6.73 20.01
N LEU A 9 -26.27 7.02 21.11
CA LEU A 9 -27.63 7.54 21.05
C LEU A 9 -27.67 8.97 20.49
N ASP A 10 -26.65 9.78 20.77
CA ASP A 10 -26.51 11.13 20.20
C ASP A 10 -26.20 11.06 18.69
N GLU A 11 -25.45 10.05 18.22
CA GLU A 11 -25.23 9.81 16.79
C GLU A 11 -26.51 9.38 16.05
N LEU A 12 -27.36 8.59 16.70
CA LEU A 12 -28.62 8.06 16.16
C LEU A 12 -29.78 9.08 16.20
N MET A 13 -29.88 9.86 17.28
CA MET A 13 -31.05 10.71 17.56
C MET A 13 -30.74 12.21 17.58
N GLY A 14 -29.46 12.59 17.43
CA GLY A 14 -28.98 13.96 17.57
C GLY A 14 -28.61 14.28 19.04
N LYS A 15 -27.62 15.16 19.21
CA LYS A 15 -27.12 15.58 20.53
C LYS A 15 -28.16 16.30 21.38
N ASP A 16 -29.15 16.92 20.75
CA ASP A 16 -30.19 17.71 21.39
C ASP A 16 -31.45 16.92 21.76
N ARG A 17 -31.39 15.57 21.78
CA ARG A 17 -32.53 14.73 22.17
C ARG A 17 -33.06 15.01 23.58
N ASP A 18 -32.20 15.47 24.49
CA ASP A 18 -32.53 15.80 25.88
C ASP A 18 -32.85 17.30 26.08
N SER A 19 -32.75 18.12 25.03
CA SER A 19 -33.02 19.56 25.12
C SER A 19 -34.53 19.84 25.18
N ILE A 20 -34.95 20.52 26.23
CA ILE A 20 -36.35 20.86 26.54
C ILE A 20 -36.93 21.84 25.50
N HIS A 21 -36.08 22.62 24.83
CA HIS A 21 -36.46 23.46 23.71
C HIS A 21 -36.20 22.73 22.39
N LYS A 22 -37.25 22.27 21.70
CA LYS A 22 -37.18 21.84 20.30
C LYS A 22 -36.90 23.06 19.43
N ILE A 23 -35.62 23.36 19.17
CA ILE A 23 -35.20 24.39 18.23
C ILE A 23 -35.57 23.89 16.82
N THR A 24 -36.75 24.26 16.33
CA THR A 24 -37.30 23.75 15.07
C THR A 24 -36.53 24.18 13.81
N GLU A 25 -35.67 25.19 13.92
CA GLU A 25 -35.00 25.82 12.76
C GLU A 25 -33.63 25.20 12.41
N GLU A 26 -32.98 24.49 13.34
CA GLU A 26 -31.65 23.87 13.10
C GLU A 26 -31.72 22.47 12.47
N TYR A 27 -32.93 21.92 12.29
CA TYR A 27 -33.16 20.55 11.81
C TYR A 27 -33.42 20.42 10.30
N SER A 28 -33.14 21.46 9.51
CA SER A 28 -33.22 21.34 8.06
C SER A 28 -31.98 20.62 7.51
N PHE A 29 -32.19 19.54 6.75
CA PHE A 29 -31.11 18.81 6.05
C PHE A 29 -30.36 19.70 5.03
N ASN A 30 -30.91 20.87 4.70
CA ASN A 30 -30.36 21.83 3.74
C ASN A 30 -29.38 22.83 4.39
N ASN A 31 -29.06 22.68 5.68
CA ASN A 31 -28.10 23.55 6.34
C ASN A 31 -26.69 23.41 5.72
N THR A 32 -26.00 24.54 5.57
CA THR A 32 -24.68 24.64 4.93
C THR A 32 -23.57 23.86 5.64
N ASN A 33 -23.79 23.51 6.91
CA ASN A 33 -22.82 22.80 7.77
C ASN A 33 -22.93 21.26 7.68
N ILE A 34 -23.99 20.74 7.04
CA ILE A 34 -24.25 19.29 6.93
C ILE A 34 -23.48 18.72 5.74
N CYS A 35 -22.81 17.59 5.96
CA CYS A 35 -22.06 16.92 4.91
C CYS A 35 -22.97 16.27 3.88
N LYS A 36 -23.14 16.94 2.74
CA LYS A 36 -23.92 16.43 1.60
C LYS A 36 -23.46 15.04 1.12
N TYR A 37 -22.15 14.77 1.14
CA TYR A 37 -21.61 13.46 0.76
C TYR A 37 -22.05 12.34 1.71
N ASN A 38 -22.15 12.65 3.01
CA ASN A 38 -22.61 11.70 4.01
C ASN A 38 -24.11 11.41 3.86
N LEU A 39 -24.91 12.38 3.39
CA LEU A 39 -26.34 12.18 3.10
C LEU A 39 -26.58 11.18 1.97
N VAL A 40 -25.72 11.18 0.94
CA VAL A 40 -25.87 10.28 -0.21
C VAL A 40 -25.45 8.86 0.14
N SER A 41 -24.25 8.67 0.70
CA SER A 41 -23.84 7.35 1.21
C SER A 41 -22.77 7.42 2.29
N PHE A 42 -21.68 8.15 2.06
CA PHE A 42 -20.59 8.32 3.00
C PHE A 42 -19.71 9.51 2.62
N CYS A 43 -19.01 10.07 3.59
CA CYS A 43 -17.99 11.09 3.35
C CYS A 43 -16.61 10.45 3.06
N PRO A 44 -16.03 10.65 1.85
CA PRO A 44 -14.71 10.12 1.52
C PRO A 44 -13.60 10.61 2.46
N PHE A 45 -13.69 11.86 2.91
CA PHE A 45 -12.73 12.46 3.84
C PHE A 45 -12.75 11.80 5.23
N ASN A 46 -13.90 11.32 5.70
CA ASN A 46 -13.99 10.64 7.00
C ASN A 46 -13.37 9.24 6.94
N ILE A 47 -13.65 8.51 5.86
CA ILE A 47 -13.08 7.17 5.63
C ILE A 47 -11.56 7.24 5.46
N LEU A 48 -11.08 8.25 4.74
CA LEU A 48 -9.66 8.48 4.49
C LEU A 48 -8.98 9.37 5.54
N LYS A 49 -9.63 9.67 6.67
CA LYS A 49 -9.02 10.44 7.76
C LYS A 49 -7.71 9.79 8.21
N ASN A 50 -6.67 10.62 8.39
CA ASN A 50 -5.30 10.24 8.74
C ASN A 50 -4.57 9.38 7.70
N THR A 51 -5.00 9.43 6.44
CA THR A 51 -4.31 8.73 5.35
C THR A 51 -3.61 9.70 4.41
N LYS A 52 -2.49 9.27 3.82
CA LYS A 52 -1.69 10.07 2.88
C LYS A 52 -2.41 10.42 1.56
N ALA A 53 -3.59 9.86 1.30
CA ALA A 53 -4.38 10.21 0.11
C ALA A 53 -5.38 11.34 0.36
N CYS A 54 -5.58 11.74 1.61
CA CYS A 54 -6.49 12.81 1.97
C CYS A 54 -5.66 14.06 2.31
N SER A 55 -5.50 14.97 1.35
CA SER A 55 -4.80 16.24 1.60
C SER A 55 -5.63 17.16 2.49
N ASN A 56 -6.96 17.10 2.34
CA ASN A 56 -7.88 18.06 2.95
C ASN A 56 -8.82 17.39 3.94
N THR A 57 -9.29 18.15 4.92
CA THR A 57 -10.39 17.77 5.78
C THR A 57 -11.73 18.02 5.09
N CYS A 58 -12.80 17.39 5.58
CA CYS A 58 -14.14 17.66 5.05
C CYS A 58 -14.49 19.14 5.28
N LYS A 59 -15.08 19.78 4.26
CA LYS A 59 -15.60 21.16 4.36
C LYS A 59 -16.78 21.29 5.33
N TYR A 60 -17.44 20.18 5.63
CA TYR A 60 -18.63 20.10 6.46
C TYR A 60 -18.28 19.54 7.83
N THR A 61 -18.89 20.07 8.88
CA THR A 61 -18.64 19.66 10.26
C THR A 61 -19.51 18.46 10.65
N ASN A 62 -20.77 18.43 10.20
CA ASN A 62 -21.75 17.49 10.70
C ASN A 62 -21.85 16.27 9.78
N HIS A 63 -21.55 15.10 10.34
CA HIS A 63 -21.60 13.78 9.68
C HIS A 63 -22.50 12.80 10.44
N GLU A 64 -23.42 13.31 11.25
CA GLU A 64 -24.30 12.51 12.09
C GLU A 64 -25.29 11.71 11.24
N GLU A 65 -25.59 10.48 11.66
CA GLU A 65 -26.44 9.54 10.92
C GLU A 65 -27.91 10.00 10.92
N TYR A 66 -28.31 10.73 11.96
CA TYR A 66 -29.63 11.36 12.08
C TYR A 66 -30.05 12.15 10.82
N TYR A 67 -29.15 12.94 10.23
CA TYR A 67 -29.47 13.72 9.02
C TYR A 67 -29.68 12.84 7.78
N VAL A 68 -29.03 11.68 7.72
CA VAL A 68 -29.24 10.69 6.64
C VAL A 68 -30.67 10.14 6.72
N SER A 69 -31.15 9.81 7.91
CA SER A 69 -32.54 9.37 8.11
C SER A 69 -33.58 10.42 7.76
N LEU A 70 -33.31 11.71 8.03
CA LEU A 70 -34.18 12.81 7.60
C LEU A 70 -34.19 12.98 6.07
N TYR A 71 -33.00 12.92 5.46
CA TYR A 71 -32.84 13.05 4.01
C TYR A 71 -33.51 11.91 3.25
N ASN A 72 -33.46 10.68 3.75
CA ASN A 72 -34.16 9.55 3.14
C ASN A 72 -35.68 9.70 3.15
N LYS A 73 -36.25 10.45 4.10
CA LYS A 73 -37.69 10.72 4.19
C LYS A 73 -38.14 11.87 3.29
N ASN A 74 -37.38 12.96 3.25
CA ASN A 74 -37.84 14.25 2.69
C ASN A 74 -36.98 14.76 1.50
N GLY A 75 -35.91 14.05 1.14
CA GLY A 75 -34.82 14.55 0.28
C GLY A 75 -34.91 14.22 -1.21
N GLU A 76 -35.98 13.58 -1.69
CA GLU A 76 -36.09 13.11 -3.09
C GLU A 76 -35.79 14.21 -4.13
N LYS A 77 -36.29 15.42 -3.89
CA LYS A 77 -36.09 16.58 -4.79
C LYS A 77 -34.61 16.98 -4.94
N TYR A 78 -33.81 16.82 -3.89
CA TYR A 78 -32.39 17.23 -3.87
C TYR A 78 -31.44 16.08 -4.20
N ARG A 79 -31.98 14.87 -4.35
CA ARG A 79 -31.19 13.64 -4.51
C ARG A 79 -30.27 13.65 -5.71
N LYS A 80 -30.81 14.08 -6.86
CA LYS A 80 -30.02 14.20 -8.09
C LYS A 80 -28.86 15.18 -7.94
N LYS A 81 -29.08 16.33 -7.29
CA LYS A 81 -28.05 17.36 -7.12
C LYS A 81 -26.89 16.88 -6.25
N TYR A 82 -27.19 16.28 -5.10
CA TYR A 82 -26.15 15.81 -4.19
C TYR A 82 -25.42 14.58 -4.73
N GLU A 83 -26.11 13.69 -5.44
CA GLU A 83 -25.47 12.55 -6.11
C GLU A 83 -24.50 13.01 -7.20
N MET A 84 -24.84 14.04 -7.99
CA MET A 84 -23.93 14.61 -9.00
C MET A 84 -22.72 15.32 -8.37
N GLU A 85 -22.91 16.09 -7.29
CA GLU A 85 -21.81 16.69 -6.53
C GLU A 85 -20.86 15.60 -5.99
N MET A 86 -21.41 14.48 -5.48
CA MET A 86 -20.64 13.34 -5.01
C MET A 86 -19.89 12.64 -6.14
N LEU A 87 -20.53 12.40 -7.27
CA LEU A 87 -19.95 11.73 -8.43
C LEU A 87 -18.70 12.48 -8.94
N ASN A 88 -18.79 13.81 -9.07
CA ASN A 88 -17.65 14.64 -9.47
C ASN A 88 -16.48 14.52 -8.49
N LEU A 89 -16.76 14.55 -7.20
CA LEU A 89 -15.73 14.39 -6.16
C LEU A 89 -15.10 12.99 -6.20
N LEU A 90 -15.88 11.92 -6.34
CA LEU A 90 -15.34 10.56 -6.43
C LEU A 90 -14.46 10.38 -7.67
N LYS A 91 -14.83 10.98 -8.82
CA LYS A 91 -14.00 11.01 -10.02
C LYS A 91 -12.65 11.67 -9.76
N GLU A 92 -12.63 12.81 -9.07
CA GLU A 92 -11.40 13.50 -8.68
C GLU A 92 -10.51 12.61 -7.79
N PHE A 93 -11.10 11.90 -6.82
CA PHE A 93 -10.36 10.96 -5.97
C PHE A 93 -9.74 9.80 -6.75
N ILE A 94 -10.47 9.21 -7.70
CA ILE A 94 -9.94 8.14 -8.55
C ILE A 94 -8.84 8.67 -9.46
N PHE A 95 -9.02 9.82 -10.08
CA PHE A 95 -8.01 10.45 -10.93
C PHE A 95 -6.70 10.72 -10.18
N ASN A 96 -6.78 11.30 -8.98
CA ASN A 96 -5.60 11.52 -8.13
C ASN A 96 -4.90 10.21 -7.74
N MET A 97 -5.67 9.14 -7.51
CA MET A 97 -5.13 7.82 -7.22
C MET A 97 -4.49 7.19 -8.47
N GLU A 98 -5.07 7.36 -9.65
CA GLU A 98 -4.50 6.88 -10.92
C GLU A 98 -3.19 7.58 -11.27
N ILE A 99 -3.09 8.90 -11.06
CA ILE A 99 -1.82 9.62 -11.19
C ILE A 99 -0.77 9.01 -10.25
N ARG A 100 -1.15 8.73 -9.00
CA ARG A 100 -0.24 8.10 -8.03
C ARG A 100 0.15 6.69 -8.45
N LYS A 101 -0.79 5.91 -8.98
CA LYS A 101 -0.55 4.57 -9.52
C LYS A 101 0.45 4.63 -10.68
N SER A 102 0.23 5.52 -11.65
CA SER A 102 1.14 5.74 -12.79
C SER A 102 2.53 6.11 -12.29
N LYS A 103 2.66 7.14 -11.45
CA LYS A 103 3.98 7.55 -10.91
C LYS A 103 4.71 6.41 -10.21
N ASN A 104 4.01 5.60 -9.42
CA ASN A 104 4.64 4.46 -8.75
C ASN A 104 5.00 3.35 -9.74
N GLN A 105 4.21 3.18 -10.79
CA GLN A 105 4.50 2.25 -11.88
C GLN A 105 5.72 2.72 -12.68
N ASP A 106 5.77 3.99 -13.06
CA ASP A 106 6.90 4.62 -13.73
C ASP A 106 8.16 4.52 -12.88
N ILE A 107 8.08 4.74 -11.55
CA ILE A 107 9.23 4.54 -10.64
C ILE A 107 9.70 3.08 -10.61
N LEU A 108 8.78 2.11 -10.67
CA LEU A 108 9.16 0.69 -10.74
C LEU A 108 9.80 0.38 -12.09
N ASP A 109 9.21 0.87 -13.18
CA ASP A 109 9.65 0.63 -14.54
C ASP A 109 10.98 1.33 -14.83
N GLU A 110 11.18 2.57 -14.39
CA GLU A 110 12.47 3.27 -14.44
C GLU A 110 13.53 2.56 -13.59
N LYS A 111 13.18 1.98 -12.44
CA LYS A 111 14.13 1.16 -11.67
C LYS A 111 14.46 -0.15 -12.39
N ASN A 112 13.48 -0.75 -13.07
CA ASN A 112 13.69 -1.93 -13.89
C ASN A 112 14.51 -1.61 -15.16
N VAL A 113 14.29 -0.43 -15.76
CA VAL A 113 14.98 0.06 -16.95
C VAL A 113 16.37 0.58 -16.61
N ASN A 114 16.59 1.24 -15.47
CA ASN A 114 17.94 1.60 -15.02
C ASN A 114 18.76 0.35 -14.67
N ASN A 115 18.12 -0.72 -14.17
CA ASN A 115 18.75 -2.04 -14.09
C ASN A 115 19.09 -2.64 -15.48
N TYR A 116 18.39 -2.24 -16.54
CA TYR A 116 18.60 -2.72 -17.92
C TYR A 116 19.58 -1.83 -18.71
N LYS A 117 19.61 -0.51 -18.49
CA LYS A 117 20.53 0.45 -19.13
C LYS A 117 21.94 0.37 -18.58
N SER A 118 22.11 0.01 -17.30
CA SER A 118 23.41 -0.40 -16.75
C SER A 118 23.97 -1.66 -17.45
N TYR A 119 23.08 -2.49 -18.02
CA TYR A 119 23.44 -3.69 -18.78
C TYR A 119 24.07 -3.34 -20.15
N GLU A 120 23.61 -2.26 -20.81
CA GLU A 120 24.12 -1.87 -22.14
C GLU A 120 25.25 -0.82 -22.10
N SER A 121 25.37 -0.03 -21.02
CA SER A 121 26.34 1.07 -20.95
C SER A 121 27.65 0.73 -20.23
N SER A 122 27.90 -0.55 -19.90
CA SER A 122 29.14 -1.00 -19.25
C SER A 122 30.40 -0.95 -20.13
N ASN A 123 30.40 -0.13 -21.19
CA ASN A 123 31.57 0.12 -22.04
C ASN A 123 32.09 1.57 -21.99
N LYS A 124 31.65 2.44 -21.08
CA LYS A 124 32.34 3.72 -20.84
C LYS A 124 32.03 4.35 -19.47
N SER A 125 33.05 4.30 -18.62
CA SER A 125 33.53 5.37 -17.73
C SER A 125 32.65 5.84 -16.56
N ASN A 126 33.12 5.47 -15.37
CA ASN A 126 33.22 6.26 -14.13
C ASN A 126 32.14 7.32 -13.85
N ASN A 127 31.28 7.06 -12.88
CA ASN A 127 31.30 7.74 -11.57
C ASN A 127 30.16 7.23 -10.66
N GLN A 128 30.53 6.86 -9.43
CA GLN A 128 29.67 6.60 -8.27
C GLN A 128 28.44 5.70 -8.51
N THR A 129 28.72 4.42 -8.76
CA THR A 129 27.70 3.37 -8.84
C THR A 129 27.27 2.91 -7.45
N ILE A 130 26.00 3.13 -7.11
CA ILE A 130 25.30 2.27 -6.17
C ILE A 130 25.37 0.87 -6.80
N ASN A 131 26.23 0.00 -6.27
CA ASN A 131 26.45 -1.37 -6.75
C ASN A 131 25.16 -2.20 -6.65
N VAL A 132 24.29 -2.10 -7.66
CA VAL A 132 23.25 -3.09 -7.89
C VAL A 132 23.91 -4.21 -8.69
N GLU A 133 24.67 -5.08 -8.00
CA GLU A 133 25.16 -6.33 -8.60
C GLU A 133 23.94 -7.12 -9.14
N ASN A 134 23.97 -7.54 -10.40
CA ASN A 134 22.87 -8.28 -11.01
C ASN A 134 22.57 -9.53 -10.18
N VAL A 135 21.29 -9.75 -9.87
CA VAL A 135 20.83 -10.95 -9.14
C VAL A 135 21.24 -12.25 -9.86
N CYS A 136 21.33 -12.23 -11.20
CA CYS A 136 21.82 -13.38 -11.97
C CYS A 136 23.30 -13.66 -11.68
N ASP A 137 24.15 -12.64 -11.81
CA ASP A 137 25.58 -12.73 -11.53
C ASP A 137 25.86 -13.09 -10.06
N LEU A 138 25.05 -12.59 -9.13
CA LEU A 138 25.12 -12.97 -7.72
C LEU A 138 24.75 -14.43 -7.50
N LYS A 139 23.68 -14.93 -8.14
CA LYS A 139 23.30 -16.36 -8.08
C LYS A 139 24.36 -17.26 -8.68
N GLU A 140 24.98 -16.83 -9.79
CA GLU A 140 26.09 -17.56 -10.40
C GLU A 140 27.32 -17.59 -9.49
N ARG A 141 27.69 -16.45 -8.87
CA ARG A 141 28.79 -16.37 -7.90
C ARG A 141 28.56 -17.26 -6.68
N ILE A 142 27.32 -17.35 -6.20
CA ILE A 142 26.95 -18.28 -5.12
C ILE A 142 27.12 -19.72 -5.59
N SER A 143 26.61 -20.08 -6.77
CA SER A 143 26.79 -21.44 -7.31
C SER A 143 28.27 -21.82 -7.46
N ILE A 144 29.11 -20.88 -7.89
CA ILE A 144 30.57 -21.09 -7.98
C ILE A 144 31.19 -21.26 -6.59
N ALA A 145 30.78 -20.45 -5.61
CA ALA A 145 31.27 -20.55 -4.24
C ALA A 145 30.89 -21.89 -3.59
N GLU A 146 29.67 -22.37 -3.82
CA GLU A 146 29.19 -23.68 -3.35
C GLU A 146 29.97 -24.83 -3.97
N LYS A 147 30.23 -24.77 -5.29
CA LYS A 147 31.08 -25.75 -5.97
C LYS A 147 32.48 -25.77 -5.36
N LYS A 148 33.13 -24.62 -5.18
CA LYS A 148 34.44 -24.52 -4.53
C LYS A 148 34.43 -25.06 -3.10
N MET A 149 33.37 -24.78 -2.34
CA MET A 149 33.20 -25.29 -0.99
C MET A 149 33.12 -26.83 -0.98
N SER A 150 32.38 -27.42 -1.92
CA SER A 150 32.30 -28.87 -2.07
C SER A 150 33.64 -29.51 -2.46
N GLU A 151 34.40 -28.87 -3.33
CA GLU A 151 35.73 -29.33 -3.78
C GLU A 151 36.75 -29.31 -2.63
N VAL A 152 36.82 -28.20 -1.89
CA VAL A 152 37.74 -28.08 -0.75
C VAL A 152 37.38 -29.08 0.36
N LEU A 153 36.10 -29.38 0.58
CA LEU A 153 35.68 -30.42 1.52
C LEU A 153 36.15 -31.82 1.12
N VAL A 154 36.16 -32.15 -0.18
CA VAL A 154 36.73 -33.41 -0.69
C VAL A 154 38.24 -33.44 -0.47
N ASN A 155 38.94 -32.33 -0.75
CA ASN A 155 40.39 -32.23 -0.54
C ASN A 155 40.76 -32.39 0.94
N VAL A 156 40.00 -31.78 1.86
CA VAL A 156 40.19 -31.95 3.30
C VAL A 156 40.06 -33.43 3.69
N LYS A 157 39.02 -34.13 3.23
CA LYS A 157 38.86 -35.57 3.50
C LYS A 157 40.04 -36.40 3.01
N ASN A 158 40.55 -36.11 1.82
CA ASN A 158 41.70 -36.80 1.26
C ASN A 158 42.98 -36.54 2.07
N LEU A 159 43.24 -35.29 2.47
CA LEU A 159 44.40 -34.94 3.31
C LEU A 159 44.35 -35.62 4.69
N PHE A 160 43.15 -35.77 5.25
CA PHE A 160 42.95 -36.58 6.46
C PHE A 160 43.32 -38.05 6.24
N MET A 161 42.98 -38.66 5.11
CA MET A 161 43.36 -40.05 4.80
C MET A 161 44.87 -40.23 4.63
N VAL A 162 45.57 -39.20 4.16
CA VAL A 162 47.04 -39.21 3.99
C VAL A 162 47.77 -38.77 5.29
N ASN A 163 47.03 -38.57 6.40
CA ASN A 163 47.56 -38.13 7.71
C ASN A 163 48.32 -36.78 7.69
N LYS A 164 48.01 -35.90 6.73
CA LYS A 164 48.62 -34.57 6.62
C LYS A 164 47.79 -33.52 7.34
N VAL A 165 47.90 -33.50 8.66
CA VAL A 165 47.07 -32.65 9.55
C VAL A 165 47.30 -31.15 9.34
N SER A 166 48.54 -30.72 9.11
CA SER A 166 48.87 -29.30 8.93
C SER A 166 48.22 -28.71 7.67
N GLU A 167 48.32 -29.41 6.53
CA GLU A 167 47.73 -28.99 5.25
C GLU A 167 46.19 -29.01 5.33
N ALA A 168 45.61 -29.98 6.06
CA ALA A 168 44.18 -30.06 6.28
C ALA A 168 43.64 -28.86 7.10
N TYR A 169 44.41 -28.37 8.08
CA TYR A 169 44.03 -27.20 8.88
C TYR A 169 44.02 -25.91 8.05
N GLU A 170 44.98 -25.72 7.15
CA GLU A 170 44.98 -24.58 6.21
C GLU A 170 43.77 -24.59 5.28
N CYS A 171 43.39 -25.77 4.78
CA CYS A 171 42.19 -25.93 3.96
C CYS A 171 40.90 -25.61 4.73
N LEU A 172 40.83 -25.94 6.02
CA LEU A 172 39.69 -25.59 6.89
C LEU A 172 39.57 -24.07 7.09
N LEU A 173 40.68 -23.38 7.32
CA LEU A 173 40.68 -21.90 7.40
C LEU A 173 40.21 -21.26 6.09
N PHE A 174 40.54 -21.87 4.95
CA PHE A 174 40.07 -21.42 3.64
C PHE A 174 38.56 -21.66 3.47
N LEU A 175 38.03 -22.79 3.95
CA LEU A 175 36.58 -23.06 3.94
C LEU A 175 35.78 -22.03 4.72
N ASP A 176 36.26 -21.62 5.90
CA ASP A 176 35.54 -20.65 6.72
C ASP A 176 35.52 -19.24 6.07
N LYS A 177 36.56 -18.87 5.33
CA LYS A 177 36.54 -17.66 4.50
C LYS A 177 35.49 -17.74 3.39
N ILE A 178 35.42 -18.87 2.68
CA ILE A 178 34.41 -19.06 1.62
C ILE A 178 32.99 -19.01 2.18
N LYS A 179 32.75 -19.63 3.34
CA LYS A 179 31.44 -19.57 4.02
C LYS A 179 31.05 -18.13 4.34
N PHE A 180 31.96 -17.38 4.96
CA PHE A 180 31.71 -15.98 5.30
C PHE A 180 31.43 -15.11 4.07
N ASP A 181 32.16 -15.31 2.97
CA ASP A 181 31.91 -14.61 1.72
C ASP A 181 30.57 -15.03 1.10
N SER A 182 30.19 -16.31 1.19
CA SER A 182 28.90 -16.81 0.71
C SER A 182 27.73 -16.20 1.48
N GLU A 183 27.81 -16.10 2.81
CA GLU A 183 26.78 -15.47 3.66
C GLU A 183 26.56 -14.01 3.26
N LYS A 184 27.64 -13.26 3.03
CA LYS A 184 27.55 -11.88 2.51
C LYS A 184 26.90 -11.79 1.14
N LEU A 185 27.14 -12.75 0.25
CA LEU A 185 26.50 -12.80 -1.06
C LEU A 185 25.00 -13.11 -0.94
N TYR A 186 24.63 -13.99 -0.01
CA TYR A 186 23.22 -14.28 0.31
C TYR A 186 22.48 -13.05 0.86
N GLU A 187 23.09 -12.32 1.81
CA GLU A 187 22.50 -11.08 2.34
C GLU A 187 22.26 -10.01 1.25
N LYS A 188 23.21 -9.88 0.32
CA LYS A 188 23.08 -8.99 -0.84
C LYS A 188 21.98 -9.44 -1.80
N LEU A 189 21.84 -10.74 -2.04
CA LEU A 189 20.78 -11.30 -2.87
C LEU A 189 19.40 -11.03 -2.27
N ASP A 190 19.21 -11.30 -0.99
CA ASP A 190 17.94 -11.08 -0.30
C ASP A 190 17.53 -9.60 -0.35
N SER A 191 18.50 -8.70 -0.13
CA SER A 191 18.29 -7.26 -0.23
C SER A 191 17.85 -6.82 -1.63
N ASN A 192 18.38 -7.46 -2.68
CA ASN A 192 18.03 -7.18 -4.07
C ASN A 192 16.72 -7.83 -4.50
N GLU A 193 16.42 -9.05 -4.06
CA GLU A 193 15.16 -9.75 -4.37
C GLU A 193 13.96 -9.08 -3.71
N GLN A 194 14.09 -8.60 -2.47
CA GLN A 194 13.03 -7.82 -1.81
C GLN A 194 12.67 -6.55 -2.58
N ARG A 195 13.62 -5.94 -3.29
CA ARG A 195 13.41 -4.75 -4.12
C ARG A 195 12.77 -5.07 -5.47
N LYS A 196 13.07 -6.24 -6.07
CA LYS A 196 12.53 -6.65 -7.38
C LYS A 196 11.09 -7.19 -7.34
N ASN A 197 10.61 -7.62 -6.18
CA ASN A 197 9.25 -8.18 -6.04
C ASN A 197 8.18 -7.14 -5.66
N LEU A 198 8.51 -5.84 -5.73
CA LEU A 198 7.56 -4.76 -5.53
C LEU A 198 6.65 -4.63 -6.75
N SER A 199 5.36 -4.50 -6.50
CA SER A 199 4.31 -4.24 -7.49
C SER A 199 3.41 -3.12 -6.97
N VAL A 200 2.70 -2.44 -7.87
CA VAL A 200 1.72 -1.42 -7.47
C VAL A 200 0.35 -2.09 -7.26
N CYS A 201 -0.28 -1.84 -6.12
CA CYS A 201 -1.67 -2.23 -5.91
C CYS A 201 -2.59 -1.43 -6.84
N GLU A 202 -3.42 -2.14 -7.60
CA GLU A 202 -4.36 -1.52 -8.56
C GLU A 202 -5.43 -0.65 -7.88
N ILE A 203 -5.78 -0.97 -6.63
CA ILE A 203 -6.88 -0.33 -5.92
C ILE A 203 -6.41 0.97 -5.26
N CYS A 204 -5.37 0.93 -4.44
CA CYS A 204 -4.93 2.12 -3.69
C CYS A 204 -3.62 2.74 -4.19
N GLY A 205 -3.04 2.22 -5.28
CA GLY A 205 -1.83 2.77 -5.90
C GLY A 205 -0.59 2.71 -5.01
N ALA A 206 -0.57 1.83 -4.00
CA ALA A 206 0.54 1.69 -3.06
C ALA A 206 1.46 0.53 -3.47
N LEU A 207 2.76 0.67 -3.19
CA LEU A 207 3.74 -0.37 -3.45
C LEU A 207 3.59 -1.53 -2.46
N ILE A 208 3.44 -2.74 -2.97
CA ILE A 208 3.30 -3.98 -2.21
C ILE A 208 4.31 -5.02 -2.72
N ASN A 209 4.85 -5.84 -1.83
CA ASN A 209 5.71 -6.95 -2.20
C ASN A 209 4.88 -8.23 -2.33
N MET A 210 4.70 -8.75 -3.55
CA MET A 210 3.84 -9.91 -3.81
C MET A 210 4.39 -11.22 -3.28
N LYS A 211 5.71 -11.36 -3.19
CA LYS A 211 6.37 -12.57 -2.65
C LYS A 211 6.59 -12.49 -1.13
N GLY A 212 6.03 -11.48 -0.48
CA GLY A 212 6.15 -11.29 0.96
C GLY A 212 5.30 -12.28 1.78
N ILE A 213 5.54 -12.27 3.09
CA ILE A 213 4.74 -13.01 4.08
C ILE A 213 3.26 -12.59 3.96
N GLN A 214 2.35 -13.57 3.86
CA GLN A 214 0.89 -13.39 3.72
C GLN A 214 0.30 -12.39 4.73
N SER A 215 0.81 -12.36 5.96
CA SER A 215 0.43 -11.38 6.99
C SER A 215 0.58 -9.91 6.54
N ARG A 216 1.64 -9.58 5.78
CA ARG A 216 1.86 -8.21 5.27
C ARG A 216 0.86 -7.85 4.17
N LEU A 217 0.52 -8.78 3.29
CA LEU A 217 -0.51 -8.59 2.28
C LEU A 217 -1.88 -8.40 2.94
N ASN A 218 -2.21 -9.21 3.94
CA ASN A 218 -3.46 -9.08 4.69
C ASN A 218 -3.56 -7.73 5.40
N ASN A 219 -2.47 -7.21 5.99
CA ASN A 219 -2.46 -5.89 6.60
C ASN A 219 -2.68 -4.77 5.57
N HIS A 220 -2.18 -4.94 4.34
CA HIS A 220 -2.45 -4.03 3.23
C HIS A 220 -3.93 -4.02 2.84
N PHE A 221 -4.51 -5.19 2.56
CA PHE A 221 -5.93 -5.32 2.19
C PHE A 221 -6.86 -4.88 3.33
N ASN A 222 -6.46 -5.13 4.58
CA ASN A 222 -7.19 -4.66 5.75
C ASN A 222 -6.97 -3.19 6.08
N GLY A 223 -6.06 -2.52 5.37
CA GLY A 223 -5.73 -1.12 5.58
C GLY A 223 -6.89 -0.19 5.24
N ARG A 224 -7.01 0.90 6.01
CA ARG A 224 -8.04 1.94 5.85
C ARG A 224 -8.04 2.54 4.44
N MET A 225 -6.84 2.74 3.88
CA MET A 225 -6.63 3.20 2.51
C MET A 225 -7.24 2.26 1.48
N HIS A 226 -6.90 0.98 1.56
CA HIS A 226 -7.37 -0.02 0.60
C HIS A 226 -8.90 -0.15 0.68
N LYS A 227 -9.45 -0.38 1.88
CA LYS A 227 -10.90 -0.47 2.09
C LYS A 227 -11.65 0.80 1.66
N GLY A 228 -11.06 1.97 1.89
CA GLY A 228 -11.64 3.25 1.48
C GLY A 228 -11.79 3.37 -0.03
N PHE A 229 -10.73 3.05 -0.78
CA PHE A 229 -10.77 3.09 -2.25
C PHE A 229 -11.66 2.00 -2.86
N VAL A 230 -11.79 0.83 -2.22
CA VAL A 230 -12.79 -0.18 -2.62
C VAL A 230 -14.19 0.42 -2.52
N LYS A 231 -14.53 1.03 -1.37
CA LYS A 231 -15.86 1.63 -1.16
C LYS A 231 -16.13 2.78 -2.14
N ILE A 232 -15.13 3.63 -2.41
CA ILE A 232 -15.20 4.71 -3.40
C ILE A 232 -15.49 4.18 -4.80
N ARG A 233 -14.77 3.12 -5.24
CA ARG A 233 -15.01 2.53 -6.57
C ARG A 233 -16.40 1.93 -6.69
N ASN A 234 -16.86 1.19 -5.68
CA ASN A 234 -18.18 0.57 -5.71
C ASN A 234 -19.28 1.62 -5.82
N VAL A 235 -19.25 2.65 -4.97
CA VAL A 235 -20.27 3.71 -5.03
C VAL A 235 -20.18 4.56 -6.29
N LEU A 236 -18.98 4.79 -6.81
CA LEU A 236 -18.82 5.45 -8.11
C LEU A 236 -19.46 4.62 -9.23
N ALA A 237 -19.25 3.31 -9.24
CA ALA A 237 -19.87 2.41 -10.22
C ALA A 237 -21.40 2.40 -10.10
N ASP A 238 -21.93 2.30 -8.88
CA ASP A 238 -23.38 2.35 -8.62
C ASP A 238 -24.01 3.66 -9.13
N LEU A 239 -23.34 4.79 -8.88
CA LEU A 239 -23.80 6.10 -9.36
C LEU A 239 -23.69 6.22 -10.88
N LEU A 240 -22.61 5.73 -11.50
CA LEU A 240 -22.49 5.73 -12.96
C LEU A 240 -23.60 4.91 -13.62
N ILE A 241 -23.84 3.67 -13.16
CA ILE A 241 -24.90 2.82 -13.70
C ILE A 241 -26.26 3.51 -13.61
N LYS A 242 -26.55 4.16 -12.48
CA LYS A 242 -27.82 4.88 -12.27
C LYS A 242 -28.04 6.03 -13.25
N TYR A 243 -26.98 6.72 -13.67
CA TYR A 243 -27.06 7.89 -14.55
C TYR A 243 -26.71 7.61 -16.01
N GLU A 244 -26.10 6.46 -16.32
CA GLU A 244 -25.92 5.96 -17.69
C GLU A 244 -27.17 5.22 -18.20
N SER A 245 -28.00 4.69 -17.29
CA SER A 245 -29.26 3.98 -17.63
C SER A 245 -30.48 4.90 -17.78
N ASN A 246 -30.32 6.22 -17.62
CA ASN A 246 -31.38 7.24 -17.74
C ASN A 246 -31.00 8.26 -18.81
#